data_AF-A0A7S2IJ90-F1
#
_entry.id   AF-A0A7S2IJ90-F1
#
_cell.length_a   1.000
_cell.length_b   1.000
_cell.length_c   1.000
_cell.angle_alpha   90.00
_cell.angle_beta   90.00
_cell.angle_gamma   90.00
#
_symmetry.space_group_name_H-M   'P 1'
#
loop_
_entity.id
_entity.type
_entity.pdbx_description
1 polymer ?
#
loop_
_entity_poly.entity_id
_entity_poly.type
_entity_poly.pdbx_seq_one_letter_code
_entity_poly.pdbx_strand_id
1 'polypeptide(L)'
;SSSISVRFACSGPRPPPAKHTPHFESSAPAAMAREKEVYFAKLAEQAERYDEMASHMEAVGKSSDELSVEERNLLSVAYKNAVGSRRAAWRIITSVEQKEKTKGNEEQAKYAKEYCAKVEAELQKICDTILGLLDNNLISKASTGESKVFYHKMKADYYRYIAEFSDGDKKSKAAESARLAYEEASKVAEKDLAVTHPIRLGLAL
;
A
#
# COMPACT_ATOMS: atom_id res chain seq x y z
N SER A 1 15.59 -13.14 -75.58
CA SER A 1 16.69 -12.26 -75.97
C SER A 1 16.95 -11.24 -74.90
N SER A 2 18.20 -11.22 -74.44
CA SER A 2 18.75 -10.43 -73.34
C SER A 2 18.63 -8.92 -73.53
N SER A 3 18.43 -8.18 -72.44
CA SER A 3 18.82 -6.78 -72.33
C SER A 3 19.26 -6.48 -70.92
N ILE A 4 20.58 -6.36 -70.80
CA ILE A 4 21.36 -5.97 -69.64
C ILE A 4 21.10 -4.49 -69.36
N SER A 5 20.70 -4.16 -68.13
CA SER A 5 20.73 -2.79 -67.62
C SER A 5 21.76 -2.70 -66.50
N VAL A 6 22.80 -1.91 -66.77
CA VAL A 6 23.94 -1.63 -65.92
C VAL A 6 23.50 -0.70 -64.79
N ARG A 7 23.67 -1.10 -63.53
CA ARG A 7 23.63 -0.18 -62.39
C ARG A 7 24.99 -0.14 -61.71
N PHE A 8 25.55 1.07 -61.71
CA PHE A 8 26.74 1.52 -61.01
C PHE A 8 26.73 1.11 -59.53
N ALA A 9 27.81 0.47 -59.10
CA ALA A 9 28.11 0.23 -57.69
C ALA A 9 28.80 1.48 -57.11
N CYS A 10 28.06 2.30 -56.34
CA CYS A 10 28.67 3.28 -55.45
C CYS A 10 29.07 2.58 -54.15
N SER A 11 30.35 2.25 -54.03
CA SER A 11 30.98 1.77 -52.80
C SER A 11 31.16 2.91 -51.80
N GLY A 12 30.22 3.03 -50.85
CA GLY A 12 30.38 3.86 -49.65
C GLY A 12 31.18 3.15 -48.55
N PRO A 13 31.89 3.87 -47.67
CA PRO A 13 32.71 3.27 -46.63
C PRO A 13 31.86 2.56 -45.57
N ARG A 14 32.31 1.37 -45.17
CA ARG A 14 31.70 0.50 -44.17
C ARG A 14 31.72 1.17 -42.78
N PRO A 15 30.62 1.19 -42.00
CA PRO A 15 30.65 1.73 -40.64
C PRO A 15 31.51 0.83 -39.72
N PRO A 16 32.18 1.40 -38.70
CA PRO A 16 32.99 0.62 -37.77
C PRO A 16 32.13 -0.33 -36.92
N PRO A 17 32.68 -1.45 -36.45
CA PRO A 17 31.93 -2.40 -35.63
C PRO A 17 31.51 -1.73 -34.31
N ALA A 18 30.22 -1.88 -33.96
CA ALA A 18 29.68 -1.43 -32.70
C ALA A 18 30.45 -2.09 -31.54
N LYS A 19 31.09 -1.28 -30.70
CA LYS A 19 31.70 -1.74 -29.46
C LYS A 19 30.57 -2.27 -28.58
N HIS A 20 30.62 -3.57 -28.30
CA HIS A 20 29.78 -4.19 -27.28
C HIS A 20 30.05 -3.47 -25.95
N THR A 21 29.14 -2.59 -25.55
CA THR A 21 29.10 -2.12 -24.17
C THR A 21 28.62 -3.30 -23.31
N PRO A 22 29.36 -3.72 -22.27
CA PRO A 22 28.83 -4.69 -21.35
C PRO A 22 27.64 -4.04 -20.65
N HIS A 23 26.45 -4.62 -20.81
CA HIS A 23 25.34 -4.36 -19.91
C HIS A 23 25.80 -4.79 -18.53
N PHE A 24 26.25 -3.83 -17.72
CA PHE A 24 26.45 -4.01 -16.30
C PHE A 24 25.06 -4.00 -15.67
N GLU A 25 24.35 -5.14 -15.75
CA GLU A 25 23.26 -5.42 -14.84
C GLU A 25 23.86 -5.54 -13.44
N SER A 26 24.04 -4.37 -12.80
CA SER A 26 24.33 -4.26 -11.39
C SER A 26 23.09 -4.75 -10.65
N SER A 27 23.09 -6.00 -10.21
CA SER A 27 22.23 -6.40 -9.10
C SER A 27 22.73 -5.61 -7.88
N ALA A 28 22.17 -4.42 -7.67
CA ALA A 28 22.50 -3.62 -6.51
C ALA A 28 22.30 -4.48 -5.24
N PRO A 29 23.24 -4.47 -4.28
CA PRO A 29 23.09 -5.24 -3.05
C PRO A 29 21.76 -4.85 -2.38
N ALA A 30 21.04 -5.83 -1.82
CA ALA A 30 19.69 -5.65 -1.29
C ALA A 30 19.57 -4.47 -0.30
N ALA A 31 20.64 -4.15 0.43
CA ALA A 31 20.73 -2.97 1.29
C ALA A 31 20.62 -1.64 0.52
N MET A 32 21.31 -1.49 -0.61
CA MET A 32 21.19 -0.29 -1.46
C MET A 32 19.82 -0.19 -2.14
N ALA A 33 19.18 -1.32 -2.41
CA ALA A 33 17.80 -1.33 -2.89
C ALA A 33 16.84 -0.80 -1.80
N ARG A 34 16.99 -1.24 -0.55
CA ARG A 34 16.17 -0.76 0.58
C ARG A 34 16.34 0.74 0.84
N GLU A 35 17.58 1.23 0.90
CA GLU A 35 17.84 2.66 1.11
C GLU A 35 17.22 3.53 0.02
N LYS A 36 17.27 3.08 -1.24
CA LYS A 36 16.62 3.74 -2.37
C LYS A 36 15.10 3.79 -2.20
N GLU A 37 14.46 2.68 -1.83
CA GLU A 37 13.01 2.65 -1.61
C GLU A 37 12.59 3.56 -0.45
N VAL A 38 13.35 3.58 0.66
CA VAL A 38 13.09 4.50 1.78
C VAL A 38 13.25 5.95 1.35
N TYR A 39 14.28 6.27 0.56
CA TYR A 39 14.48 7.63 0.04
C TYR A 39 13.32 8.05 -0.88
N PHE A 40 12.87 7.17 -1.76
CA PHE A 40 11.70 7.44 -2.62
C PHE A 40 10.42 7.60 -1.82
N ALA A 41 10.20 6.83 -0.75
CA ALA A 41 9.08 7.03 0.14
C ALA A 41 9.10 8.43 0.79
N LYS A 42 10.27 8.92 1.23
CA LYS A 42 10.41 10.29 1.78
C LYS A 42 10.12 11.38 0.74
N LEU A 43 10.57 11.19 -0.51
CA LEU A 43 10.23 12.11 -1.60
C LEU A 43 8.74 12.10 -1.92
N ALA A 44 8.12 10.91 -1.92
CA ALA A 44 6.69 10.75 -2.16
C ALA A 44 5.86 11.38 -1.04
N GLU A 45 6.30 11.28 0.22
CA GLU A 45 5.69 11.99 1.36
C GLU A 45 5.70 13.51 1.16
N GLN A 46 6.85 14.09 0.80
CA GLN A 46 6.97 15.53 0.54
C GLN A 46 6.12 16.01 -0.63
N ALA A 47 5.85 15.13 -1.59
CA ALA A 47 4.99 15.39 -2.74
C ALA A 47 3.52 15.02 -2.50
N GLU A 48 3.15 14.58 -1.28
CA GLU A 48 1.81 14.09 -0.91
C GLU A 48 1.30 12.93 -1.80
N ARG A 49 2.23 12.17 -2.40
CA ARG A 49 1.98 11.01 -3.26
C ARG A 49 1.92 9.72 -2.45
N TYR A 50 0.89 9.60 -1.62
CA TYR A 50 0.81 8.54 -0.61
C TYR A 50 0.62 7.12 -1.17
N ASP A 51 0.08 6.96 -2.38
CA ASP A 51 -0.05 5.64 -3.02
C ASP A 51 1.32 5.10 -3.46
N GLU A 52 2.15 5.97 -4.04
CA GLU A 52 3.52 5.66 -4.39
C GLU A 52 4.36 5.45 -3.14
N MET A 53 4.18 6.30 -2.12
CA MET A 53 4.81 6.12 -0.82
C MET A 53 4.49 4.73 -0.22
N ALA A 54 3.23 4.30 -0.29
CA ALA A 54 2.80 2.99 0.20
C ALA A 54 3.43 1.84 -0.59
N SER A 55 3.59 2.03 -1.91
CA SER A 55 4.24 1.05 -2.80
C SER A 55 5.73 0.87 -2.47
N HIS A 56 6.45 1.98 -2.26
CA HIS A 56 7.85 1.94 -1.84
C HIS A 56 8.01 1.31 -0.46
N MET A 57 7.16 1.69 0.50
CA MET A 57 7.22 1.11 1.86
C MET A 57 6.78 -0.35 1.91
N GLU A 58 5.93 -0.81 0.99
CA GLU A 58 5.61 -2.23 0.81
C GLU A 58 6.86 -3.02 0.39
N ALA A 59 7.65 -2.49 -0.56
CA ALA A 59 8.91 -3.10 -0.98
C ALA A 59 9.90 -3.19 0.19
N VAL A 60 10.03 -2.11 0.98
CA VAL A 60 10.86 -2.09 2.20
C VAL A 60 10.39 -3.16 3.20
N GLY A 61 9.08 -3.27 3.46
CA GLY A 61 8.52 -4.26 4.40
C GLY A 61 8.69 -5.73 3.98
N LYS A 62 8.84 -6.00 2.68
CA LYS A 62 9.11 -7.35 2.16
C LYS A 62 10.58 -7.78 2.32
N SER A 63 11.50 -6.85 2.55
CA SER A 63 12.92 -7.11 2.81
C SER A 63 13.12 -8.02 4.02
N SER A 64 14.25 -8.74 4.11
CA SER A 64 14.50 -9.71 5.19
C SER A 64 14.47 -9.11 6.60
N ASP A 65 14.97 -7.88 6.75
CA ASP A 65 15.26 -7.33 8.07
C ASP A 65 14.07 -6.60 8.68
N GLU A 66 14.09 -6.46 10.00
CA GLU A 66 13.08 -5.72 10.74
C GLU A 66 13.06 -4.24 10.32
N LEU A 67 11.87 -3.62 10.33
CA LEU A 67 11.73 -2.19 10.12
C LEU A 67 12.20 -1.43 11.36
N SER A 68 13.06 -0.44 11.13
CA SER A 68 13.40 0.57 12.12
C SER A 68 12.17 1.39 12.53
N VAL A 69 12.29 2.14 13.62
CA VAL A 69 11.22 3.02 14.10
C VAL A 69 10.83 4.05 13.03
N GLU A 70 11.81 4.61 12.32
CA GLU A 70 11.57 5.58 11.24
C GLU A 70 10.81 4.94 10.07
N GLU A 71 11.26 3.78 9.59
CA GLU A 71 10.59 3.09 8.47
C GLU A 71 9.19 2.63 8.84
N ARG A 72 8.98 2.18 10.08
CA ARG A 72 7.66 1.81 10.58
C ARG A 72 6.71 3.02 10.61
N ASN A 73 7.22 4.19 11.01
CA ASN A 73 6.45 5.43 10.98
C ASN A 73 6.11 5.82 9.54
N LEU A 74 7.07 5.78 8.61
CA LEU A 74 6.84 6.05 7.18
C LEU A 74 5.77 5.12 6.59
N LEU A 75 5.85 3.81 6.87
CA LEU A 75 4.86 2.83 6.44
C LEU A 75 3.46 3.21 6.94
N SER A 76 3.36 3.59 8.21
CA SER A 76 2.07 3.97 8.81
C SER A 76 1.49 5.25 8.22
N VAL A 77 2.32 6.26 7.97
CA VAL A 77 1.91 7.53 7.35
C VAL A 77 1.43 7.27 5.92
N ALA A 78 2.17 6.47 5.15
CA ALA A 78 1.84 6.14 3.78
C ALA A 78 0.45 5.52 3.64
N TYR A 79 0.23 4.38 4.32
CA TYR A 79 -1.02 3.66 4.21
C TYR A 79 -2.20 4.40 4.89
N LYS A 80 -1.96 5.11 6.00
CA LYS A 80 -3.01 5.91 6.68
C LYS A 80 -3.56 7.01 5.75
N ASN A 81 -2.68 7.70 5.02
CA ASN A 81 -3.12 8.75 4.11
C ASN A 81 -3.73 8.17 2.82
N ALA A 82 -3.15 7.09 2.27
CA ALA A 82 -3.71 6.39 1.12
C ALA A 82 -5.14 5.91 1.40
N VAL A 83 -5.38 5.20 2.52
CA VAL A 83 -6.72 4.74 2.90
C VAL A 83 -7.62 5.91 3.33
N GLY A 84 -7.07 6.94 3.98
CA GLY A 84 -7.80 8.11 4.44
C GLY A 84 -8.46 8.89 3.31
N SER A 85 -7.72 9.14 2.22
CA SER A 85 -8.24 9.81 1.02
C SER A 85 -9.41 9.05 0.39
N ARG A 86 -9.30 7.72 0.24
CA ARG A 86 -10.39 6.89 -0.31
C ARG A 86 -11.58 6.78 0.63
N ARG A 87 -11.37 6.69 1.95
CA ARG A 87 -12.47 6.68 2.93
C ARG A 87 -13.27 7.98 2.92
N ALA A 88 -12.60 9.12 2.74
CA ALA A 88 -13.27 10.41 2.58
C ALA A 88 -14.08 10.44 1.28
N ALA A 89 -13.49 10.01 0.16
CA ALA A 89 -14.18 9.93 -1.13
C ALA A 89 -15.42 9.01 -1.06
N TRP A 90 -15.27 7.83 -0.48
CA TRP A 90 -16.36 6.87 -0.28
C TRP A 90 -17.52 7.48 0.52
N ARG A 91 -17.24 8.12 1.66
CA ARG A 91 -18.27 8.81 2.47
C ARG A 91 -19.04 9.86 1.68
N ILE A 92 -18.35 10.64 0.85
CA ILE A 92 -18.97 11.67 0.01
C ILE A 92 -19.87 11.02 -1.05
N ILE A 93 -19.37 10.01 -1.76
CA ILE A 93 -20.11 9.34 -2.85
C ILE A 93 -21.35 8.65 -2.29
N THR A 94 -21.24 7.93 -1.17
CA THR A 94 -22.38 7.31 -0.50
C THR A 94 -23.42 8.36 -0.06
N SER A 95 -22.98 9.54 0.41
CA SER A 95 -23.90 10.64 0.72
C SER A 95 -24.62 11.18 -0.52
N VAL A 96 -23.92 11.32 -1.64
CA VAL A 96 -24.50 11.75 -2.92
C VAL A 96 -25.51 10.72 -3.42
N GLU A 97 -25.17 9.43 -3.40
CA GLU A 97 -26.07 8.34 -3.80
C GLU A 97 -27.39 8.40 -3.01
N GLN A 98 -27.32 8.57 -1.69
CA GLN A 98 -28.52 8.68 -0.85
C GLN A 98 -29.33 9.95 -1.14
N LYS A 99 -28.69 11.08 -1.41
CA LYS A 99 -29.37 12.32 -1.79
C LYS A 99 -30.10 12.19 -3.12
N GLU A 100 -29.48 11.58 -4.12
CA GLU A 100 -30.10 11.38 -5.43
C GLU A 100 -31.27 10.40 -5.38
N LYS A 101 -31.18 9.33 -4.55
CA LYS A 101 -32.33 8.45 -4.27
C LYS A 101 -33.51 9.20 -3.67
N THR A 102 -33.27 10.05 -2.67
CA THR A 102 -34.35 10.83 -2.01
C THR A 102 -35.03 11.82 -2.97
N LYS A 103 -34.32 12.32 -3.99
CA LYS A 103 -34.89 13.20 -5.03
C LYS A 103 -35.66 12.45 -6.12
N GLY A 104 -35.58 11.11 -6.16
CA GLY A 104 -36.15 10.30 -7.25
C GLY A 104 -35.28 10.23 -8.51
N ASN A 105 -34.02 10.66 -8.44
CA ASN A 105 -33.08 10.62 -9.57
C ASN A 105 -32.42 9.23 -9.67
N GLU A 106 -33.18 8.24 -10.13
CA GLU A 106 -32.77 6.83 -10.10
C GLU A 106 -31.52 6.54 -10.97
N GLU A 107 -31.38 7.17 -12.14
CA GLU A 107 -30.21 6.97 -13.01
C GLU A 107 -28.92 7.50 -12.38
N GLN A 108 -28.96 8.72 -11.83
CA GLN A 108 -27.81 9.33 -11.16
C GLN A 108 -27.43 8.56 -9.89
N ALA A 109 -28.42 8.05 -9.15
CA ALA A 109 -28.17 7.15 -8.03
C ALA A 109 -27.46 5.87 -8.47
N LYS A 110 -27.83 5.31 -9.64
CA LYS A 110 -27.15 4.14 -10.22
C LYS A 110 -25.69 4.45 -10.60
N TYR A 111 -25.43 5.58 -11.24
CA TYR A 111 -24.06 6.02 -11.58
C TYR A 111 -23.21 6.25 -10.32
N ALA A 112 -23.79 6.87 -9.29
CA ALA A 112 -23.12 7.07 -8.00
C ALA A 112 -22.77 5.72 -7.35
N LYS A 113 -23.69 4.76 -7.38
CA LYS A 113 -23.48 3.41 -6.85
C LYS A 113 -22.36 2.65 -7.58
N GLU A 114 -22.32 2.73 -8.92
CA GLU A 114 -21.26 2.12 -9.73
C GLU A 114 -19.89 2.71 -9.37
N TYR A 115 -19.81 4.04 -9.25
CA TYR A 115 -18.57 4.70 -8.87
C TYR A 115 -18.18 4.39 -7.42
N CYS A 116 -19.16 4.27 -6.51
CA CYS A 116 -18.94 3.84 -5.13
C CYS A 116 -18.26 2.47 -5.07
N ALA A 117 -18.76 1.49 -5.84
CA ALA A 117 -18.18 0.14 -5.91
C ALA A 117 -16.72 0.14 -6.38
N LYS A 118 -16.34 1.06 -7.29
CA LYS A 118 -14.94 1.23 -7.70
C LYS A 118 -14.06 1.71 -6.53
N VAL A 119 -14.53 2.71 -5.78
CA VAL A 119 -13.78 3.22 -4.61
C VAL A 119 -13.70 2.17 -3.50
N GLU A 120 -14.75 1.38 -3.28
CA GLU A 120 -14.74 0.25 -2.35
C GLU A 120 -13.70 -0.81 -2.75
N ALA A 121 -13.58 -1.13 -4.04
CA ALA A 121 -12.57 -2.06 -4.54
C ALA A 121 -11.14 -1.53 -4.32
N GLU A 122 -10.91 -0.22 -4.52
CA GLU A 122 -9.63 0.43 -4.22
C GLU A 122 -9.31 0.39 -2.72
N LEU A 123 -10.29 0.69 -1.86
CA LEU A 123 -10.15 0.60 -0.40
C LEU A 123 -9.81 -0.82 0.04
N GLN A 124 -10.56 -1.80 -0.46
CA GLN A 124 -10.34 -3.21 -0.15
C GLN A 124 -8.93 -3.63 -0.54
N LYS A 125 -8.48 -3.26 -1.74
CA LYS A 125 -7.12 -3.56 -2.21
C LYS A 125 -6.05 -2.97 -1.30
N ILE A 126 -6.17 -1.71 -0.90
CA ILE A 126 -5.20 -1.06 0.00
C ILE A 126 -5.16 -1.81 1.35
N CYS A 127 -6.32 -2.15 1.91
CA CYS A 127 -6.41 -2.87 3.18
C CYS A 127 -5.84 -4.29 3.07
N ASP A 128 -6.14 -5.02 2.00
CA ASP A 128 -5.64 -6.38 1.80
C ASP A 128 -4.12 -6.40 1.61
N THR A 129 -3.55 -5.42 0.90
CA THR A 129 -2.09 -5.31 0.73
C THR A 129 -1.38 -5.15 2.08
N ILE A 130 -1.83 -4.21 2.91
CA ILE A 130 -1.18 -3.98 4.22
C ILE A 130 -1.42 -5.12 5.19
N LEU A 131 -2.62 -5.71 5.22
CA LEU A 131 -2.91 -6.89 6.03
C LEU A 131 -2.02 -8.07 5.62
N GLY A 132 -1.85 -8.29 4.31
CA GLY A 132 -0.94 -9.30 3.79
C GLY A 132 0.51 -9.04 4.16
N LEU A 133 0.97 -7.78 4.12
CA LEU A 133 2.32 -7.41 4.53
C LEU A 133 2.55 -7.64 6.04
N LEU A 134 1.55 -7.29 6.86
CA LEU A 134 1.60 -7.47 8.31
C LEU A 134 1.72 -8.96 8.67
N ASP A 135 0.86 -9.80 8.09
CA ASP A 135 0.76 -11.22 8.44
C ASP A 135 1.94 -12.04 7.91
N ASN A 136 2.42 -11.74 6.70
CA ASN A 136 3.46 -12.54 6.06
C ASN A 136 4.88 -12.08 6.43
N ASN A 137 5.07 -10.79 6.76
CA ASN A 137 6.41 -10.23 6.88
C ASN A 137 6.64 -9.49 8.20
N LEU A 138 5.75 -8.60 8.65
CA LEU A 138 6.11 -7.65 9.71
C LEU A 138 5.88 -8.20 11.12
N ILE A 139 4.77 -8.89 11.37
CA ILE A 139 4.45 -9.42 12.71
C ILE A 139 5.45 -10.50 13.14
N SER A 140 5.87 -11.37 12.22
CA SER A 140 6.82 -12.44 12.51
C SER A 140 8.25 -11.95 12.76
N LYS A 141 8.62 -10.79 12.21
CA LYS A 141 9.95 -10.16 12.39
C LYS A 141 10.03 -9.22 13.59
N ALA A 142 8.90 -8.87 14.18
CA ALA A 142 8.81 -7.93 15.29
C ALA A 142 9.52 -8.49 16.54
N SER A 143 10.61 -7.86 16.96
CA SER A 143 11.43 -8.35 18.08
C SER A 143 10.97 -7.77 19.43
N THR A 144 10.51 -6.52 19.46
CA THR A 144 10.15 -5.80 20.70
C THR A 144 8.64 -5.80 20.96
N GLY A 145 8.23 -5.70 22.23
CA GLY A 145 6.82 -5.54 22.60
C GLY A 145 6.16 -4.34 21.91
N GLU A 146 6.86 -3.20 21.82
CA GLU A 146 6.37 -2.01 21.10
C GLU A 146 6.07 -2.29 19.62
N SER A 147 6.97 -2.98 18.93
CA SER A 147 6.80 -3.30 17.50
C SER A 147 5.63 -4.24 17.27
N LYS A 148 5.47 -5.26 18.12
CA LYS A 148 4.35 -6.20 18.05
C LYS A 148 3.02 -5.49 18.29
N VAL A 149 2.92 -4.69 19.37
CA VAL A 149 1.71 -3.91 19.67
C VAL A 149 1.38 -2.96 18.52
N PHE A 150 2.39 -2.30 17.95
CA PHE A 150 2.21 -1.42 16.80
C PHE A 150 1.58 -2.14 15.62
N TYR A 151 2.13 -3.29 15.20
CA TYR A 151 1.63 -4.04 14.06
C TYR A 151 0.25 -4.67 14.31
N HIS A 152 -0.01 -5.20 15.51
CA HIS A 152 -1.33 -5.73 15.85
C HIS A 152 -2.39 -4.62 15.91
N LYS A 153 -2.05 -3.45 16.47
CA LYS A 153 -2.93 -2.27 16.42
C LYS A 153 -3.22 -1.86 14.98
N MET A 154 -2.19 -1.79 14.14
CA MET A 154 -2.31 -1.44 12.73
C MET A 154 -3.23 -2.44 12.00
N LYS A 155 -3.03 -3.75 12.22
CA LYS A 155 -3.89 -4.82 11.68
C LYS A 155 -5.36 -4.61 12.06
N ALA A 156 -5.62 -4.31 13.33
CA ALA A 156 -6.96 -4.07 13.82
C ALA A 156 -7.61 -2.83 13.19
N ASP A 157 -6.86 -1.72 13.04
CA ASP A 157 -7.33 -0.50 12.38
C ASP A 157 -7.75 -0.76 10.92
N TYR A 158 -6.99 -1.56 10.15
CA TYR A 158 -7.36 -1.88 8.76
C TYR A 158 -8.57 -2.81 8.66
N TYR A 159 -8.72 -3.81 9.53
CA TYR A 159 -9.96 -4.60 9.58
C TYR A 159 -11.17 -3.76 9.97
N ARG A 160 -10.98 -2.80 10.88
CA ARG A 160 -12.03 -1.83 11.23
C ARG A 160 -12.43 -1.00 10.01
N TYR A 161 -11.47 -0.55 9.19
CA TYR A 161 -11.79 0.14 7.95
C TYR A 161 -12.57 -0.74 6.97
N ILE A 162 -12.21 -2.01 6.80
CA ILE A 162 -12.96 -2.98 5.97
C ILE A 162 -14.41 -3.10 6.48
N ALA A 163 -14.60 -3.19 7.80
CA ALA A 163 -15.93 -3.30 8.40
C ALA A 163 -16.81 -2.04 8.21
N GLU A 164 -16.23 -0.87 7.95
CA GLU A 164 -17.00 0.37 7.73
C GLU A 164 -17.76 0.38 6.41
N PHE A 165 -17.16 -0.16 5.33
CA PHE A 165 -17.76 -0.16 3.98
C PHE A 165 -18.24 -1.54 3.52
N SER A 166 -18.04 -2.58 4.32
CA SER A 166 -18.57 -3.92 4.06
C SER A 166 -19.98 -4.10 4.62
N ASP A 167 -20.73 -5.02 4.02
CA ASP A 167 -22.06 -5.43 4.48
C ASP A 167 -22.15 -6.94 4.80
N GLY A 168 -23.19 -7.31 5.54
CA GLY A 168 -23.53 -8.70 5.87
C GLY A 168 -22.38 -9.47 6.52
N ASP A 169 -22.14 -10.70 6.05
CA ASP A 169 -21.11 -11.58 6.61
C ASP A 169 -19.69 -11.02 6.52
N LYS A 170 -19.39 -10.24 5.47
CA LYS A 170 -18.06 -9.63 5.30
C LYS A 170 -17.78 -8.64 6.44
N LYS A 171 -18.79 -7.84 6.79
CA LYS A 171 -18.71 -6.89 7.91
C LYS A 171 -18.49 -7.61 9.23
N SER A 172 -19.27 -8.65 9.52
CA SER A 172 -19.16 -9.41 10.76
C SER A 172 -17.79 -10.09 10.90
N LYS A 173 -17.28 -10.67 9.81
CA LYS A 173 -15.93 -11.28 9.80
C LYS A 173 -14.82 -10.25 9.99
N ALA A 174 -14.92 -9.10 9.34
CA ALA A 174 -13.94 -8.01 9.50
C ALA A 174 -13.97 -7.43 10.92
N ALA A 175 -15.16 -7.22 11.48
CA ALA A 175 -15.32 -6.74 12.85
C ALA A 175 -14.72 -7.71 13.88
N GLU A 176 -14.97 -9.01 13.72
CA GLU A 176 -14.39 -10.03 14.59
C GLU A 176 -12.87 -10.11 14.44
N SER A 177 -12.35 -10.00 13.21
CA SER A 177 -10.91 -9.97 12.96
C SER A 177 -10.24 -8.73 13.59
N ALA A 178 -10.90 -7.57 13.54
CA ALA A 178 -10.45 -6.36 14.23
C ALA A 178 -10.42 -6.56 15.75
N ARG A 179 -11.48 -7.14 16.32
CA ARG A 179 -11.58 -7.44 17.76
C ARG A 179 -10.45 -8.34 18.22
N LEU A 180 -10.21 -9.44 17.51
CA LEU A 180 -9.13 -10.39 17.82
C LEU A 180 -7.75 -9.73 17.73
N ALA A 181 -7.52 -8.89 16.71
CA ALA A 181 -6.25 -8.18 16.56
C ALA A 181 -6.01 -7.15 17.68
N TYR A 182 -7.03 -6.40 18.10
CA TYR A 182 -6.93 -5.51 19.27
C TYR A 182 -6.72 -6.28 20.57
N GLU A 183 -7.38 -7.43 20.74
CA GLU A 183 -7.19 -8.28 21.93
C GLU A 183 -5.75 -8.79 22.03
N GLU A 184 -5.16 -9.22 20.91
CA GLU A 184 -3.77 -9.64 20.86
C GLU A 184 -2.80 -8.48 21.13
N ALA A 185 -3.06 -7.30 20.54
CA ALA A 185 -2.31 -6.10 20.86
C ALA A 185 -2.35 -5.77 22.36
N SER A 186 -3.51 -5.89 23.00
CA SER A 186 -3.70 -5.62 24.42
C SER A 186 -2.94 -6.61 25.29
N LYS A 187 -2.98 -7.91 24.97
CA LYS A 187 -2.22 -8.95 25.68
C LYS A 187 -0.72 -8.68 25.64
N VAL A 188 -0.18 -8.33 24.46
CA VAL A 188 1.24 -7.99 24.33
C VAL A 188 1.57 -6.70 25.08
N ALA A 189 0.71 -5.68 25.00
CA ALA A 189 0.91 -4.42 25.71
C ALA A 189 0.85 -4.57 27.23
N GLU A 190 -0.02 -5.42 27.75
CA GLU A 190 -0.14 -5.73 29.19
C GLU A 190 1.11 -6.44 29.73
N LYS A 191 1.67 -7.34 28.92
CA LYS A 191 2.83 -8.14 29.27
C LYS A 191 4.15 -7.35 29.19
N ASP A 192 4.33 -6.61 28.11
CA ASP A 192 5.65 -6.06 27.73
C ASP A 192 5.76 -4.54 27.93
N LEU A 193 4.66 -3.80 28.15
CA LEU A 193 4.65 -2.34 28.28
C LEU A 193 4.09 -1.85 29.62
N ALA A 194 4.71 -0.80 30.18
CA ALA A 194 4.20 -0.12 31.37
C ALA A 194 2.81 0.49 31.14
N VAL A 195 2.01 0.59 32.20
CA VAL A 195 0.64 1.16 32.13
C VAL A 195 0.60 2.62 31.65
N THR A 196 1.70 3.38 31.83
CA THR A 196 1.84 4.77 31.37
C THR A 196 2.39 4.89 29.94
N HIS A 197 2.66 3.77 29.26
CA HIS A 197 3.31 3.79 27.96
C HIS A 197 2.40 4.40 26.87
N PRO A 198 2.87 5.37 26.06
CA PRO A 198 2.02 6.06 25.06
C PRO A 198 1.34 5.13 24.06
N ILE A 199 2.02 4.07 23.62
CA ILE A 199 1.45 3.07 22.70
C ILE A 199 0.31 2.29 23.37
N ARG A 200 0.45 1.96 24.65
CA ARG A 200 -0.59 1.25 25.42
C ARG A 200 -1.81 2.14 25.66
N LEU A 201 -1.60 3.42 25.92
CA LEU A 201 -2.69 4.41 26.02
C LEU A 201 -3.39 4.61 24.68
N GLY A 202 -2.62 4.74 23.59
CA GLY A 202 -3.16 4.90 22.24
C GLY A 202 -3.86 3.66 21.69
N LEU A 203 -3.68 2.49 22.30
CA LEU A 203 -4.43 1.27 21.98
C LEU A 203 -5.84 1.26 22.60
N ALA A 204 -6.02 1.91 23.74
CA ALA A 204 -7.29 1.97 24.46
C ALA A 204 -8.25 3.08 23.96
N LEU A 205 -7.79 3.94 23.04
CA LEU A 205 -8.54 5.04 22.43
C LEU A 205 -9.11 4.64 21.06
#